data_AF-A0A7L4R9H8-F1
#
_entry.id   AF-A0A7L4R9H8-F1
#
_cell.length_a   1.000
_cell.length_b   1.000
_cell.length_c   1.000
_cell.angle_alpha   90.00
_cell.angle_beta   90.00
_cell.angle_gamma   90.00
#
_symmetry.space_group_name_H-M   'P 1'
#
loop_
_entity.id
_entity.type
_entity.pdbx_description
1 polymer ?
#
loop_
_entity_poly.entity_id
_entity_poly.type
_entity_poly.pdbx_seq_one_letter_code
_entity_poly.pdbx_strand_id
1 'polypeptide(L)'
;MITTSRYASAETRNIARRMAADSGDVFAARGKRTVEQLVSLARRKGEDRITIIEEHDGKPSIAADIAIDEMGRWRWAGEKAIKARA
;
A
#
# COMPACT_ATOMS: atom_id res chain seq x y z
N MET A 1 4.46 -3.67 -4.68
CA MET A 1 3.21 -2.93 -5.01
C MET A 1 2.81 -2.00 -3.87
N ILE A 2 2.36 -0.77 -4.16
CA ILE A 2 1.90 0.20 -3.15
C ILE A 2 0.43 0.58 -3.39
N THR A 3 -0.34 0.71 -2.31
CA THR A 3 -1.73 1.16 -2.32
C THR A 3 -2.02 2.07 -1.12
N THR A 4 -3.28 2.44 -0.92
CA THR A 4 -3.74 3.31 0.17
C THR A 4 -4.78 2.60 1.03
N SER A 5 -5.13 3.18 2.18
CA SER A 5 -6.33 2.85 2.93
C SER A 5 -7.60 3.13 2.10
N ARG A 6 -8.74 2.57 2.52
CA ARG A 6 -10.01 2.85 1.83
C ARG A 6 -10.38 4.32 2.02
N TYR A 7 -10.91 4.93 0.95
CA TYR A 7 -11.35 6.33 0.94
C TYR A 7 -10.27 7.37 1.25
N ALA A 8 -8.99 7.02 1.03
CA ALA A 8 -7.87 7.92 1.29
C ALA A 8 -7.98 9.28 0.56
N SER A 9 -7.54 10.33 1.26
CA SER A 9 -7.43 11.69 0.77
C SER A 9 -6.60 11.80 -0.51
N ALA A 10 -6.73 12.94 -1.20
CA ALA A 10 -5.92 13.23 -2.38
C ALA A 10 -4.42 13.30 -2.04
N GLU A 11 -4.08 13.85 -0.87
CA GLU A 11 -2.71 13.94 -0.37
C GLU A 11 -2.09 12.57 -0.17
N THR A 12 -2.77 11.68 0.57
CA THR A 12 -2.32 10.30 0.81
C THR A 12 -2.14 9.52 -0.50
N ARG A 13 -3.06 9.69 -1.45
CA ARG A 13 -2.93 9.07 -2.78
C ARG A 13 -1.73 9.59 -3.56
N ASN A 14 -1.43 10.88 -3.48
CA ASN A 14 -0.28 11.47 -4.15
C ASN A 14 1.04 10.99 -3.52
N ILE A 15 1.10 10.89 -2.19
CA ILE A 15 2.25 10.34 -1.48
C ILE A 15 2.47 8.87 -1.84
N ALA A 16 1.41 8.05 -1.85
CA ALA A 16 1.52 6.65 -2.24
C ALA A 16 2.01 6.46 -3.69
N ARG A 17 1.55 7.30 -4.63
CA ARG A 17 2.05 7.30 -6.02
C ARG A 17 3.52 7.68 -6.10
N ARG A 18 3.94 8.71 -5.37
CA ARG A 18 5.34 9.15 -5.33
C ARG A 18 6.23 8.07 -4.74
N MET A 19 5.83 7.47 -3.63
CA MET A 19 6.56 6.35 -3.02
C MET A 19 6.72 5.19 -3.99
N ALA A 20 5.67 4.86 -4.75
CA ALA A 20 5.74 3.78 -5.74
C ALA A 20 6.71 4.11 -6.87
N ALA A 21 6.69 5.36 -7.36
CA ALA A 21 7.63 5.82 -8.38
C ALA A 21 9.09 5.80 -7.87
N ASP A 22 9.33 6.28 -6.64
CA ASP A 22 10.66 6.34 -6.04
C ASP A 22 11.24 4.94 -5.78
N SER A 23 10.40 3.95 -5.46
CA SER A 23 10.82 2.57 -5.23
C SER A 23 10.79 1.67 -6.48
N GLY A 24 10.28 2.17 -7.61
CA GLY A 24 10.04 1.36 -8.81
C GLY A 24 8.90 0.34 -8.67
N ASP A 25 8.07 0.47 -7.64
CA ASP A 25 6.90 -0.38 -7.39
C ASP A 25 5.69 0.06 -8.24
N VAL A 26 4.73 -0.85 -8.40
CA VAL A 26 3.44 -0.48 -9.01
C VAL A 26 2.50 0.17 -7.99
N PHE A 27 1.95 1.34 -8.33
CA PHE A 27 0.82 1.91 -7.60
C PHE A 27 -0.52 1.29 -8.04
N ALA A 28 -1.33 0.88 -7.07
CA ALA A 28 -2.70 0.42 -7.29
C ALA A 28 -3.71 1.22 -6.45
N ALA A 29 -4.76 1.74 -7.08
CA ALA A 29 -5.85 2.40 -6.36
C ALA A 29 -6.61 1.40 -5.46
N ARG A 30 -6.88 1.76 -4.20
CA ARG A 30 -7.55 0.87 -3.24
C ARG A 30 -9.00 0.57 -3.61
N GLY A 31 -9.82 1.61 -3.81
CA GLY A 31 -11.25 1.48 -4.05
C GLY A 31 -11.96 0.65 -2.98
N LYS A 32 -12.89 -0.22 -3.39
CA LYS A 32 -13.61 -1.16 -2.49
C LYS A 32 -12.88 -2.49 -2.29
N ARG A 33 -11.63 -2.64 -2.77
CA ARG A 33 -10.94 -3.94 -2.77
C ARG A 33 -10.72 -4.46 -1.35
N THR A 34 -10.92 -5.76 -1.16
CA THR A 34 -10.49 -6.48 0.05
C THR A 34 -8.99 -6.74 0.00
N VAL A 35 -8.40 -7.20 1.11
CA VAL A 35 -6.98 -7.53 1.14
C VAL A 35 -6.68 -8.69 0.20
N GLU A 36 -7.54 -9.69 0.14
CA GLU A 36 -7.42 -10.86 -0.75
C GLU A 36 -7.43 -10.45 -2.23
N GLN A 37 -8.27 -9.48 -2.59
CA GLN A 37 -8.31 -8.92 -3.94
C GLN A 37 -7.02 -8.14 -4.27
N LEU A 38 -6.43 -7.45 -3.29
CA LEU A 38 -5.15 -6.78 -3.48
C LEU A 38 -3.99 -7.77 -3.60
N VAL A 39 -3.97 -8.82 -2.80
CA VAL A 39 -2.99 -9.92 -2.89
C VAL A 39 -3.08 -10.58 -4.26
N SER A 40 -4.29 -10.88 -4.73
CA SER A 40 -4.50 -11.41 -6.07
C SER A 40 -3.99 -10.47 -7.17
N LEU A 41 -4.18 -9.16 -7.01
CA LEU A 41 -3.67 -8.15 -7.95
C LEU A 41 -2.14 -8.04 -7.92
N ALA A 42 -1.55 -8.06 -6.72
CA ALA A 42 -0.09 -8.00 -6.51
C ALA A 42 0.59 -9.20 -7.18
N ARG A 43 0.09 -10.42 -6.94
CA ARG A 43 0.63 -11.63 -7.57
C ARG A 43 0.58 -11.59 -9.09
N ARG A 44 -0.53 -11.11 -9.66
CA ARG A 44 -0.67 -10.94 -11.13
C ARG A 44 0.33 -9.93 -11.69
N LYS A 45 0.83 -9.02 -10.87
CA LYS A 45 1.86 -8.03 -11.22
C LYS A 45 3.29 -8.49 -10.91
N GLY A 46 3.46 -9.71 -10.38
CA GLY A 46 4.77 -10.24 -9.98
C GLY A 46 5.28 -9.69 -8.65
N GLU A 47 4.38 -9.18 -7.81
CA GLU A 47 4.72 -8.50 -6.57
C GLU A 47 4.52 -9.44 -5.37
N ASP A 48 5.54 -9.54 -4.53
CA ASP A 48 5.56 -10.34 -3.29
C ASP A 48 5.22 -9.51 -2.04
N ARG A 49 5.06 -8.19 -2.21
CA ARG A 49 4.76 -7.26 -1.13
C ARG A 49 3.71 -6.23 -1.52
N ILE A 50 2.85 -5.90 -0.55
CA ILE A 50 1.92 -4.78 -0.63
C ILE A 50 2.23 -3.81 0.51
N THR A 51 2.53 -2.56 0.18
CA THR A 51 2.57 -1.48 1.18
C THR A 51 1.26 -0.69 1.10
N ILE A 52 0.54 -0.59 2.22
CA ILE A 52 -0.68 0.17 2.38
C ILE A 52 -0.33 1.46 3.10
N ILE A 53 -0.53 2.60 2.42
CA ILE A 53 -0.41 3.92 3.04
C ILE A 53 -1.73 4.26 3.72
N GLU A 54 -1.72 4.28 5.05
CA GLU A 54 -2.84 4.68 5.87
C GLU A 54 -2.76 6.16 6.23
N GLU A 55 -3.92 6.72 6.54
CA GLU A 55 -4.05 8.12 6.92
C GLU A 55 -4.80 8.26 8.23
N HIS A 56 -4.46 9.31 8.97
CA HIS A 56 -5.15 9.76 10.17
C HIS A 56 -5.42 11.26 10.01
N ASP A 57 -6.66 11.70 10.21
CA ASP A 57 -7.10 13.09 10.04
C ASP A 57 -6.70 13.70 8.68
N GLY A 58 -6.84 12.90 7.60
CA GLY A 58 -6.53 13.32 6.24
C GLY A 58 -5.04 13.41 5.91
N LYS A 59 -4.15 13.02 6.83
CA LYS A 59 -2.70 13.01 6.63
C LYS A 59 -2.16 11.59 6.62
N PRO A 60 -1.28 11.22 5.68
CA PRO A 60 -0.66 9.91 5.68
C PRO A 60 0.20 9.74 6.93
N SER A 61 -0.04 8.65 7.65
CA SER A 61 0.51 8.42 8.99
C SER A 61 1.33 7.15 9.07
N ILE A 62 0.90 6.08 8.41
CA ILE A 62 1.47 4.73 8.55
C ILE A 62 1.63 4.10 7.17
N ALA A 63 2.75 3.40 6.97
CA ALA A 63 2.96 2.46 5.88
C ALA A 63 2.91 1.04 6.46
N ALA A 64 1.85 0.32 6.18
CA ALA A 64 1.63 -1.06 6.63
C ALA A 64 1.99 -2.04 5.52
N ASP A 65 2.90 -2.97 5.80
CA ASP A 65 3.40 -3.94 4.83
C ASP A 65 2.68 -5.29 4.99
N ILE A 66 2.33 -5.88 3.86
CA ILE A 66 1.85 -7.24 3.71
C ILE A 66 2.86 -8.01 2.87
N ALA A 67 3.35 -9.12 3.40
CA ALA A 67 4.17 -10.08 2.65
C ALA A 67 3.28 -11.17 2.05
N ILE A 68 3.57 -11.57 0.82
CA ILE A 68 2.89 -12.60 0.05
C ILE A 68 3.92 -13.66 -0.32
N ASP A 69 3.64 -14.93 -0.02
CA ASP A 69 4.50 -16.03 -0.41
C ASP A 69 4.20 -16.54 -1.84
N GLU A 70 5.04 -17.47 -2.33
CA GLU A 70 4.90 -18.06 -3.66
C GLU A 70 3.55 -18.77 -3.87
N MET A 71 2.98 -19.34 -2.79
CA MET A 71 1.67 -19.99 -2.78
C MET A 71 0.51 -18.98 -2.75
N GLY A 72 0.78 -17.71 -2.51
CA GLY A 72 -0.20 -16.63 -2.39
C GLY A 72 -0.85 -16.49 -1.03
N ARG A 73 -0.30 -17.13 0.00
CA ARG A 73 -0.66 -16.86 1.39
C ARG A 73 -0.04 -15.52 1.79
N TRP A 74 -0.73 -14.77 2.63
CA TRP A 74 -0.29 -13.45 3.02
C TRP A 74 -0.32 -13.27 4.53
N ARG A 75 0.55 -12.38 5.02
CA ARG A 75 0.59 -11.94 6.42
C ARG A 75 0.98 -10.48 6.53
N TRP A 76 0.54 -9.82 7.58
CA TRP A 76 1.10 -8.53 7.98
C TRP A 76 2.57 -8.71 8.33
N ALA A 77 3.42 -7.89 7.71
CA ALA A 77 4.88 -7.95 7.81
C ALA A 77 5.46 -6.84 8.69
N GLY A 78 4.72 -5.75 8.91
CA GLY A 78 5.09 -4.68 9.82
C GLY A 78 4.42 -3.36 9.46
N GLU A 79 4.63 -2.36 10.31
CA GLU A 79 4.11 -1.01 10.12
C GLU A 79 5.22 0.00 10.40
N LYS A 80 5.26 1.08 9.62
CA LYS A 80 6.22 2.18 9.80
C LYS A 80 5.51 3.51 9.78
N ALA A 81 5.82 4.37 10.74
CA ALA A 81 5.32 5.74 10.75
C ALA A 81 5.89 6.52 9.56
N ILE A 82 5.01 7.19 8.81
CA ILE A 82 5.38 8.12 7.76
C ILE A 82 5.64 9.46 8.45
N LYS A 83 6.91 9.86 8.49
CA LYS A 83 7.26 11.20 8.93
C LYS A 83 6.90 12.17 7.81
N ALA A 84 5.73 12.79 7.90
CA ALA A 84 5.44 13.99 7.13
C ALA A 84 6.53 15.02 7.48
N ARG A 85 7.38 15.37 6.51
CA ARG A 85 8.27 16.52 6.68
C ARG A 85 7.38 17.75 6.72
N ALA A 86 7.39 18.44 7.85
CA ALA A 86 6.78 19.77 8.04
C ALA A 86 7.47 20.80 7.14
#